data_AF-A0A7W8SSA3-F1
#
_entry.id   AF-A0A7W8SSA3-F1
#
_cell.length_a   1.000
_cell.length_b   1.000
_cell.length_c   1.000
_cell.angle_alpha   90.00
_cell.angle_beta   90.00
_cell.angle_gamma   90.00
#
_symmetry.space_group_name_H-M   'P 1'
#
loop_
_entity.id
_entity.type
_entity.pdbx_description
1 polymer ?
#
loop_
_entity_poly.entity_id
_entity_poly.type
_entity_poly.pdbx_seq_one_letter_code
_entity_poly.pdbx_strand_id
1 'polypeptide(L)'
;MAARRREAKRRNWPNHLNQNGAGYFYWRDPDTKQDYGLGHDQARAFAEARAANLAVEKRRGNMSLAQKILEPAGRTLDVWATEYEQIYIDTRKGTPATIKTVKAGIRAVRTAPFAGKHLREIKTEEVSDFIRGAITTRGASMAALIRKTLADMMREAETRGLIETGKNPVTVTRAPDLEVERSRLTLDQFREIYAVALEDVPWAARSMELALLTAQRREDVAPMLFSDVKDGFLFVTQRKTGVKLRIPVGVRIDALGLSLEDVIKRCRDAVISKSMLHHVRRHGHRKPGDALEVNSLTRAFARARDAAEIAWEEGKMPATFHELRSLAARLYTEQYGPDFAQAILGHKSASMTAMYRDVRGAEWVEVKLAG
;
A
#
# COMPACT_ATOMS: atom_id res chain seq x y z
N MET A 1 28.31 29.71 35.04
CA MET A 1 29.56 30.47 34.81
C MET A 1 29.23 31.71 33.99
N ALA A 2 29.33 32.90 34.58
CA ALA A 2 29.00 34.16 33.93
C ALA A 2 29.92 34.43 32.73
N ALA A 3 29.35 34.89 31.61
CA ALA A 3 30.11 35.25 30.42
C ALA A 3 31.10 36.38 30.74
N ARG A 4 32.41 36.13 30.52
CA ARG A 4 33.48 37.11 30.71
C ARG A 4 33.16 38.33 29.83
N ARG A 5 32.99 39.50 30.47
CA ARG A 5 32.66 40.77 29.79
C ARG A 5 33.72 41.04 28.73
N ARG A 6 33.32 41.23 27.46
CA ARG A 6 34.28 41.51 26.36
C ARG A 6 35.12 42.73 26.73
N GLU A 7 36.44 42.57 26.74
CA GLU A 7 37.37 43.68 26.90
C GLU A 7 37.11 44.73 25.83
N ALA A 8 37.08 46.02 26.20
CA ALA A 8 36.73 47.12 25.29
C ALA A 8 37.59 47.13 24.00
N LYS A 9 38.85 46.70 24.11
CA LYS A 9 39.82 46.60 22.99
C LYS A 9 39.48 45.50 21.97
N ARG A 10 38.64 44.51 22.32
CA ARG A 10 38.29 43.34 21.49
C ARG A 10 36.85 43.37 20.98
N ARG A 11 36.17 44.52 21.08
CA ARG A 11 34.75 44.67 20.71
C ARG A 11 34.47 44.32 19.25
N ASN A 12 35.41 44.61 18.35
CA ASN A 12 35.26 44.41 16.89
C ASN A 12 35.85 43.08 16.39
N TRP A 13 36.25 42.17 17.28
CA TRP A 13 36.83 40.89 16.89
C TRP A 13 35.74 39.91 16.46
N PRO A 14 36.02 39.02 15.49
CA PRO A 14 35.15 37.89 15.19
C PRO A 14 34.82 37.10 16.46
N ASN A 15 33.58 36.60 16.56
CA ASN A 15 33.16 35.76 17.67
C ASN A 15 34.12 34.55 17.79
N HIS A 16 34.35 34.10 19.02
CA HIS A 16 35.18 32.93 19.34
C HIS A 16 36.67 33.02 18.99
N LEU A 17 37.13 34.17 18.45
CA LEU A 17 38.55 34.47 18.28
C LEU A 17 39.17 34.98 19.59
N ASN A 18 40.34 34.46 19.93
CA ASN A 18 41.12 34.83 21.11
C ASN A 18 42.59 35.08 20.74
N GLN A 19 43.32 35.75 21.64
CA GLN A 19 44.75 35.98 21.52
C GLN A 19 45.43 35.80 22.88
N ASN A 20 46.54 35.07 22.90
CA ASN A 20 47.34 34.85 24.12
C ASN A 20 48.26 36.06 24.41
N GLY A 21 48.97 36.02 25.55
CA GLY A 21 49.88 37.10 25.96
C GLY A 21 51.10 37.31 25.03
N ALA A 22 51.43 36.34 24.18
CA ALA A 22 52.52 36.41 23.21
C ALA A 22 52.06 36.93 21.83
N GLY A 23 50.79 37.29 21.68
CA GLY A 23 50.24 37.80 20.43
C GLY A 23 49.74 36.75 19.44
N TYR A 24 49.74 35.46 19.81
CA TYR A 24 49.26 34.36 18.97
C TYR A 24 47.73 34.25 18.98
N PHE A 25 47.11 34.21 17.80
CA PHE A 25 45.67 34.07 17.62
C PHE A 25 45.24 32.61 17.59
N TYR A 26 44.11 32.32 18.23
CA TYR A 26 43.46 31.02 18.18
C TYR A 26 41.93 31.17 18.23
N TRP A 27 41.22 30.28 17.56
CA TRP A 27 39.76 30.22 17.55
C TRP A 27 39.28 29.02 18.35
N ARG A 28 38.25 29.22 19.17
CA ARG A 28 37.71 28.16 20.03
C ARG A 28 36.33 27.71 19.55
N ASP A 29 36.19 26.45 19.17
CA ASP A 29 34.90 25.91 18.73
C ASP A 29 33.86 26.03 19.87
N PRO A 30 32.71 26.71 19.64
CA PRO A 30 31.71 26.91 20.67
C PRO A 30 30.96 25.63 21.06
N ASP A 31 30.93 24.62 20.20
CA ASP A 31 30.28 23.34 20.45
C ASP A 31 31.24 22.35 21.11
N THR A 32 32.41 22.11 20.50
CA THR A 32 33.37 21.10 20.97
C THR A 32 34.33 21.61 22.04
N LYS A 33 34.42 22.93 22.22
CA LYS A 33 35.37 23.63 23.11
C LYS A 33 36.85 23.43 22.76
N GLN A 34 37.15 22.87 21.58
CA GLN A 34 38.51 22.68 21.07
C GLN A 34 39.10 24.00 20.54
N ASP A 35 40.37 24.25 20.85
CA ASP A 35 41.11 25.42 20.38
C ASP A 35 41.89 25.09 19.09
N TYR A 36 41.84 25.99 18.11
CA TYR A 36 42.52 25.88 16.81
C TYR A 36 43.45 27.09 16.61
N GLY A 37 44.73 26.85 16.36
CA GLY A 37 45.72 27.91 16.18
C GLY A 37 45.64 28.57 14.81
N LEU A 38 45.73 29.91 14.77
CA LEU A 38 45.61 30.72 13.56
C LEU A 38 46.89 31.53 13.23
N GLY A 39 47.90 31.47 14.10
CA GLY A 39 49.18 32.18 13.91
C GLY A 39 49.17 33.61 14.44
N HIS A 40 50.12 34.43 13.98
CA HIS A 40 50.32 35.82 14.45
C HIS A 40 49.75 36.89 13.49
N ASP A 41 49.32 36.51 12.29
CA ASP A 41 48.72 37.43 11.33
C ASP A 41 47.26 37.72 11.69
N GLN A 42 47.01 38.96 12.10
CA GLN A 42 45.68 39.39 12.52
C GLN A 42 44.65 39.36 11.38
N ALA A 43 45.01 39.78 10.17
CA ALA A 43 44.07 39.85 9.06
C ALA A 43 43.63 38.45 8.63
N ARG A 44 44.59 37.52 8.55
CA ARG A 44 44.34 36.11 8.27
C ARG A 44 43.54 35.44 9.38
N ALA A 45 43.91 35.63 10.64
CA ALA A 45 43.17 35.07 11.77
C ALA A 45 41.72 35.56 11.81
N PHE A 46 41.47 36.83 11.44
CA PHE A 46 40.12 37.37 11.37
C PHE A 46 39.30 36.75 10.24
N ALA A 47 39.91 36.51 9.07
CA ALA A 47 39.26 35.86 7.95
C ALA A 47 38.91 34.40 8.27
N GLU A 48 39.87 33.65 8.80
CA GLU A 48 39.68 32.24 9.16
C GLU A 48 38.66 32.07 10.30
N ALA A 49 38.67 32.94 11.32
CA ALA A 49 37.67 32.90 12.38
C ALA A 49 36.24 33.19 11.87
N ARG A 50 36.06 34.10 10.91
CA ARG A 50 34.74 34.33 10.28
C ARG A 50 34.28 33.11 9.50
N ALA A 51 35.17 32.46 8.75
CA ALA A 51 34.86 31.23 8.03
C ALA A 51 34.49 30.08 8.98
N ALA A 52 35.23 29.91 10.08
CA ALA A 52 34.95 28.90 11.10
C ALA A 52 33.59 29.14 11.79
N ASN A 53 33.27 30.39 12.13
CA ASN A 53 31.96 30.74 12.69
C ASN A 53 30.81 30.41 11.73
N LEU A 54 30.99 30.67 10.43
CA LEU A 54 30.00 30.30 9.41
C LEU A 54 29.83 28.78 9.30
N ALA A 55 30.92 28.01 9.39
CA ALA A 55 30.87 26.56 9.37
C ALA A 55 30.15 25.97 10.60
N VAL A 56 30.30 26.58 11.78
CA VAL A 56 29.56 26.22 13.00
C VAL A 56 28.06 26.44 12.81
N GLU A 57 27.66 27.62 12.30
CA GLU A 57 26.25 27.90 12.04
C GLU A 57 25.66 26.93 11.02
N LYS A 58 26.41 26.56 9.99
CA LYS A 58 26.01 25.52 9.03
C LYS A 58 25.84 24.14 9.70
N ARG A 59 26.76 23.74 10.59
CA ARG A 59 26.65 22.49 11.38
C ARG A 59 25.40 22.48 12.26
N ARG A 60 24.98 23.64 12.76
CA ARG A 60 23.77 23.86 13.55
C ARG A 60 22.49 24.00 12.71
N GLY A 61 22.59 23.93 11.38
CA GLY A 61 21.45 24.03 10.46
C GLY A 61 21.04 25.46 10.10
N ASN A 62 21.82 26.48 10.48
CA ASN A 62 21.55 27.87 10.14
C ASN A 62 22.18 28.22 8.78
N MET A 63 21.34 28.60 7.81
CA MET A 63 21.80 29.08 6.49
C MET A 63 22.16 30.57 6.51
N SER A 64 23.25 30.91 5.83
CA SER A 64 23.62 32.33 5.61
C SER A 64 22.66 33.03 4.66
N LEU A 65 22.59 34.36 4.75
CA LEU A 65 21.79 35.17 3.83
C LEU A 65 22.20 34.96 2.36
N ALA A 66 23.49 34.79 2.07
CA ALA A 66 23.98 34.50 0.71
C ALA A 66 23.47 33.15 0.18
N GLN A 67 23.41 32.12 1.04
CA GLN A 67 22.80 30.83 0.68
C GLN A 67 21.29 30.96 0.49
N LYS A 68 20.60 31.72 1.34
CA LYS A 68 19.16 32.02 1.19
C LYS A 68 18.84 32.79 -0.10
N ILE A 69 19.77 33.60 -0.60
CA ILE A 69 19.63 34.37 -1.85
C ILE A 69 19.96 33.50 -3.08
N LEU A 70 20.94 32.60 -2.98
CA LEU A 70 21.38 31.73 -4.08
C LEU A 70 20.53 30.45 -4.22
N GLU A 71 19.87 30.00 -3.16
CA GLU A 71 18.95 28.88 -3.22
C GLU A 71 17.51 29.37 -3.44
N PRO A 72 16.86 29.10 -4.59
CA PRO A 72 15.43 29.32 -4.72
C PRO A 72 14.74 28.39 -3.72
N ALA A 73 14.23 28.96 -2.64
CA ALA A 73 13.40 28.36 -1.59
C ALA A 73 13.28 26.83 -1.71
N GLY A 74 14.21 26.10 -1.09
CA GLY A 74 14.14 24.64 -1.04
C GLY A 74 12.74 24.23 -0.55
N ARG A 75 12.06 23.36 -1.28
CA ARG A 75 10.75 22.88 -0.81
C ARG A 75 10.96 21.95 0.36
N THR A 76 10.18 22.14 1.42
CA THR A 76 10.10 21.17 2.52
C THR A 76 9.24 19.97 2.08
N LEU A 77 9.40 18.82 2.73
CA LEU A 77 8.70 17.60 2.34
C LEU A 77 7.17 17.73 2.42
N ASP A 78 6.65 18.44 3.41
CA ASP A 78 5.22 18.70 3.59
C ASP A 78 4.60 19.56 2.48
N VAL A 79 5.29 20.64 2.09
CA VAL A 79 4.92 21.49 0.94
C VAL A 79 4.97 20.65 -0.34
N TRP A 80 6.06 19.91 -0.55
CA TRP A 80 6.21 19.06 -1.72
C TRP A 80 5.17 17.94 -1.77
N ALA A 81 4.79 17.35 -0.64
CA ALA A 81 3.75 16.34 -0.56
C ALA A 81 2.39 16.85 -1.03
N THR A 82 2.10 18.14 -0.84
CA THR A 82 0.87 18.79 -1.33
C THR A 82 0.89 18.95 -2.84
N GLU A 83 2.00 19.43 -3.39
CA GLU A 83 2.16 19.57 -4.84
C GLU A 83 2.18 18.21 -5.55
N TYR A 84 2.89 17.23 -4.99
CA TYR A 84 2.94 15.87 -5.52
C TYR A 84 1.55 15.21 -5.56
N GLU A 85 0.70 15.45 -4.56
CA GLU A 85 -0.67 14.93 -4.57
C GLU A 85 -1.43 15.42 -5.80
N GLN A 86 -1.30 16.71 -6.14
CA GLN A 86 -1.92 17.30 -7.32
C GLN A 86 -1.33 16.72 -8.61
N ILE A 87 0.01 16.65 -8.70
CA ILE A 87 0.71 16.07 -9.86
C ILE A 87 0.24 14.63 -10.10
N TYR A 88 0.13 13.82 -9.05
CA TYR A 88 -0.29 12.42 -9.18
C TYR A 88 -1.71 12.30 -9.75
N ILE A 89 -2.63 13.15 -9.26
CA ILE A 89 -4.02 13.17 -9.71
C ILE A 89 -4.09 13.56 -11.19
N ASP A 90 -3.37 14.61 -11.58
CA ASP A 90 -3.44 15.17 -12.93
C ASP A 90 -2.78 14.26 -13.98
N THR A 91 -1.68 13.58 -13.60
CA THR A 91 -0.84 12.84 -14.56
C THR A 91 -1.16 11.35 -14.65
N ARG A 92 -1.45 10.68 -13.53
CA ARG A 92 -1.47 9.20 -13.49
C ARG A 92 -2.84 8.59 -13.79
N LYS A 93 -3.91 9.39 -13.92
CA LYS A 93 -5.28 8.97 -14.27
C LYS A 93 -5.72 7.67 -13.57
N GLY A 94 -5.35 7.51 -12.30
CA GLY A 94 -5.65 6.31 -11.53
C GLY A 94 -7.14 6.16 -11.28
N THR A 95 -7.60 4.93 -11.02
CA THR A 95 -8.98 4.73 -10.55
C THR A 95 -9.21 5.47 -9.23
N PRO A 96 -10.46 5.82 -8.87
CA PRO A 96 -10.76 6.47 -7.58
C PRO A 96 -10.21 5.69 -6.37
N ALA A 97 -10.23 4.35 -6.43
CA ALA A 97 -9.66 3.49 -5.40
C ALA A 97 -8.13 3.63 -5.32
N THR A 98 -7.43 3.64 -6.46
CA THR A 98 -5.98 3.87 -6.54
C THR A 98 -5.59 5.23 -5.95
N ILE A 99 -6.32 6.28 -6.32
CA ILE A 99 -6.11 7.64 -5.80
C ILE A 99 -6.28 7.66 -4.28
N LYS A 100 -7.33 7.01 -3.75
CA LYS A 100 -7.56 6.90 -2.30
C LYS A 100 -6.37 6.23 -1.57
N THR A 101 -5.83 5.14 -2.13
CA THR A 101 -4.64 4.46 -1.57
C THR A 101 -3.42 5.36 -1.58
N VAL A 102 -3.17 6.07 -2.67
CA VAL A 102 -2.01 6.98 -2.78
C VAL A 102 -2.14 8.14 -1.80
N LYS A 103 -3.33 8.75 -1.68
CA LYS A 103 -3.59 9.78 -0.67
C LYS A 103 -3.36 9.28 0.76
N ALA A 104 -3.66 8.01 1.05
CA ALA A 104 -3.34 7.43 2.35
C ALA A 104 -1.82 7.33 2.58
N GLY A 105 -1.07 6.92 1.55
CA GLY A 105 0.40 6.95 1.57
C GLY A 105 0.97 8.35 1.79
N ILE A 106 0.46 9.36 1.07
CA ILE A 106 0.89 10.76 1.20
C ILE A 106 0.60 11.30 2.59
N ARG A 107 -0.63 11.09 3.11
CA ARG A 107 -0.97 11.47 4.49
C ARG A 107 -0.04 10.82 5.50
N ALA A 108 0.33 9.56 5.28
CA ALA A 108 1.26 8.87 6.14
C ALA A 108 2.68 9.45 6.05
N VAL A 109 3.16 9.82 4.86
CA VAL A 109 4.45 10.50 4.68
C VAL A 109 4.48 11.86 5.39
N ARG A 110 3.37 12.61 5.39
CA ARG A 110 3.26 13.90 6.09
C ARG A 110 3.44 13.78 7.61
N THR A 111 3.36 12.59 8.20
CA THR A 111 3.65 12.38 9.63
C THR A 111 5.11 12.04 9.91
N ALA A 112 5.99 12.09 8.90
CA ALA A 112 7.41 11.82 9.10
C ALA A 112 8.05 12.88 10.03
N PRO A 113 8.98 12.51 10.93
CA PRO A 113 9.69 13.47 11.78
C PRO A 113 10.44 14.56 10.99
N PHE A 114 10.81 14.26 9.75
CA PHE A 114 11.50 15.16 8.82
C PHE A 114 10.55 15.84 7.81
N ALA A 115 9.23 15.84 8.02
CA ALA A 115 8.27 16.45 7.09
C ALA A 115 8.55 17.95 6.84
N GLY A 116 9.05 18.67 7.85
CA GLY A 116 9.42 20.08 7.72
C GLY A 116 10.83 20.34 7.18
N LYS A 117 11.62 19.30 6.86
CA LYS A 117 12.97 19.48 6.30
C LYS A 117 12.94 19.76 4.81
N HIS A 118 13.92 20.51 4.32
CA HIS A 118 14.15 20.67 2.89
C HIS A 118 14.45 19.30 2.26
N LEU A 119 13.94 19.06 1.04
CA LEU A 119 14.09 17.77 0.36
C LEU A 119 15.56 17.31 0.23
N ARG A 120 16.49 18.26 0.06
CA ARG A 120 17.94 18.01 -0.06
C ARG A 120 18.61 17.59 1.25
N GLU A 121 17.99 17.88 2.39
CA GLU A 121 18.53 17.62 3.72
C GLU A 121 18.01 16.31 4.32
N ILE A 122 17.04 15.66 3.67
CA ILE A 122 16.47 14.39 4.14
C ILE A 122 17.48 13.28 3.91
N LYS A 123 17.95 12.68 5.00
CA LYS A 123 18.93 11.61 4.94
C LYS A 123 18.30 10.23 4.85
N THR A 124 19.02 9.31 4.23
CA THR A 124 18.65 7.89 4.14
C THR A 124 18.41 7.25 5.51
N GLU A 125 19.19 7.61 6.53
CA GLU A 125 19.05 7.10 7.91
C GLU A 125 17.65 7.42 8.48
N GLU A 126 17.21 8.67 8.34
CA GLU A 126 15.91 9.13 8.83
C GLU A 126 14.75 8.43 8.10
N VAL A 127 14.89 8.22 6.79
CA VAL A 127 13.91 7.48 5.99
C VAL A 127 13.84 6.01 6.43
N SER A 128 15.00 5.37 6.66
CA SER A 128 15.07 4.00 7.16
C SER A 128 14.36 3.85 8.49
N ASP A 129 14.65 4.74 9.45
CA ASP A 129 14.07 4.70 10.79
C ASP A 129 12.56 4.95 10.75
N PHE A 130 12.12 5.88 9.91
CA PHE A 130 10.69 6.13 9.71
C PHE A 130 9.95 4.91 9.13
N ILE A 131 10.53 4.23 8.13
CA ILE A 131 9.94 3.01 7.56
C ILE A 131 9.89 1.90 8.60
N ARG A 132 10.97 1.69 9.38
CA ARG A 132 11.00 0.68 10.46
C ARG A 132 9.95 0.96 11.53
N GLY A 133 9.85 2.20 11.99
CA GLY A 133 8.82 2.61 12.95
C GLY A 133 7.40 2.41 12.41
N ALA A 134 7.19 2.61 11.10
CA ALA A 134 5.90 2.36 10.47
C ALA A 134 5.53 0.86 10.44
N ILE A 135 6.50 -0.06 10.37
CA ILE A 135 6.22 -1.51 10.45
C ILE A 135 5.58 -1.83 11.80
N THR A 136 6.18 -1.36 12.89
CA THR A 136 5.69 -1.61 14.26
C THR A 136 4.36 -0.91 14.54
N THR A 137 4.20 0.33 14.09
CA THR A 137 3.03 1.16 14.45
C THR A 137 1.85 1.03 13.51
N ARG A 138 2.06 0.62 12.25
CA ARG A 138 1.03 0.60 11.20
C ARG A 138 0.98 -0.72 10.40
N GLY A 139 1.86 -1.67 10.71
CA GLY A 139 1.99 -2.93 9.99
C GLY A 139 2.84 -2.81 8.71
N ALA A 140 3.41 -3.94 8.29
CA ALA A 140 4.33 -4.02 7.16
C ALA A 140 3.71 -3.53 5.84
N SER A 141 2.42 -3.82 5.59
CA SER A 141 1.71 -3.38 4.39
C SER A 141 1.66 -1.85 4.25
N MET A 142 1.37 -1.15 5.35
CA MET A 142 1.33 0.30 5.34
C MET A 142 2.73 0.90 5.23
N ALA A 143 3.72 0.30 5.90
CA ALA A 143 5.12 0.69 5.76
C ALA A 143 5.62 0.55 4.31
N ALA A 144 5.23 -0.51 3.60
CA ALA A 144 5.56 -0.71 2.20
C ALA A 144 4.92 0.35 1.30
N LEU A 145 3.66 0.72 1.57
CA LEU A 145 2.97 1.82 0.88
C LEU A 145 3.66 3.17 1.14
N ILE A 146 4.06 3.44 2.38
CA ILE A 146 4.80 4.65 2.77
C ILE A 146 6.10 4.74 1.97
N ARG A 147 6.92 3.68 2.02
CA ARG A 147 8.19 3.62 1.27
C ARG A 147 7.96 3.84 -0.22
N LYS A 148 6.99 3.14 -0.82
CA LYS A 148 6.66 3.29 -2.24
C LYS A 148 6.25 4.72 -2.59
N THR A 149 5.40 5.33 -1.77
CA THR A 149 4.89 6.68 -2.00
C THR A 149 6.01 7.70 -1.88
N LEU A 150 6.83 7.62 -0.82
CA LEU A 150 7.96 8.51 -0.62
C LEU A 150 9.02 8.35 -1.72
N ALA A 151 9.28 7.13 -2.19
CA ALA A 151 10.21 6.89 -3.29
C ALA A 151 9.75 7.55 -4.60
N ASP A 152 8.46 7.46 -4.94
CA ASP A 152 7.89 8.11 -6.14
C ASP A 152 7.87 9.64 -5.97
N MET A 153 7.53 10.13 -4.78
CA MET A 153 7.61 11.56 -4.44
C MET A 153 9.02 12.14 -4.63
N MET A 154 10.04 11.46 -4.13
CA MET A 154 11.43 11.90 -4.26
C MET A 154 11.94 11.76 -5.70
N ARG A 155 11.45 10.77 -6.46
CA ARG A 155 11.73 10.67 -7.90
C ARG A 155 11.15 11.85 -8.68
N GLU A 156 9.91 12.25 -8.40
CA GLU A 156 9.31 13.44 -9.01
C GLU A 156 10.02 14.75 -8.56
N ALA A 157 10.67 14.74 -7.40
CA ALA A 157 11.53 15.84 -6.98
C ALA A 157 12.84 15.90 -7.79
N GLU A 158 13.44 14.75 -8.11
CA GLU A 158 14.62 14.66 -8.99
C GLU A 158 14.31 15.17 -10.40
N THR A 159 13.17 14.77 -10.98
CA THR A 159 12.79 15.19 -12.35
C THR A 159 12.57 16.69 -12.47
N ARG A 160 12.32 17.39 -11.35
CA ARG A 160 12.10 18.84 -11.28
C ARG A 160 13.31 19.62 -10.74
N GLY A 161 14.44 18.96 -10.51
CA GLY A 161 15.66 19.59 -9.99
C GLY A 161 15.55 20.09 -8.54
N LEU A 162 14.55 19.62 -7.79
CA LEU A 162 14.40 19.97 -6.37
C LEU A 162 15.45 19.25 -5.52
N ILE A 163 15.84 18.05 -5.94
CA ILE A 163 17.01 17.32 -5.47
C ILE A 163 17.87 16.89 -6.65
N GLU A 164 19.16 16.63 -6.40
CA GLU A 164 20.09 16.14 -7.42
C GLU A 164 19.67 14.76 -7.94
N THR A 165 19.88 14.51 -9.23
CA THR A 165 19.60 13.21 -9.86
C THR A 165 20.39 12.09 -9.19
N GLY A 166 19.71 11.01 -8.81
CA GLY A 166 20.32 9.86 -8.13
C GLY A 166 20.53 10.07 -6.64
N LYS A 167 20.03 11.18 -6.06
CA LYS A 167 20.08 11.46 -4.61
C LYS A 167 18.77 11.15 -3.89
N ASN A 168 17.84 10.41 -4.49
CA ASN A 168 16.64 9.94 -3.81
C ASN A 168 17.00 9.03 -2.59
N PRO A 169 16.78 9.50 -1.35
CA PRO A 169 17.25 8.82 -0.13
C PRO A 169 16.48 7.53 0.17
N VAL A 170 15.37 7.26 -0.54
CA VAL A 170 14.51 6.10 -0.31
C VAL A 170 15.01 4.87 -1.07
N THR A 171 15.70 5.07 -2.20
CA THR A 171 16.05 4.00 -3.16
C THR A 171 16.84 2.86 -2.52
N VAL A 172 17.79 3.19 -1.65
CA VAL A 172 18.68 2.24 -0.95
C VAL A 172 18.07 1.62 0.31
N THR A 173 16.89 2.07 0.73
CA THR A 173 16.21 1.52 1.91
C THR A 173 15.61 0.16 1.60
N ARG A 174 15.52 -0.72 2.61
CA ARG A 174 14.88 -2.04 2.44
C ARG A 174 13.35 -1.89 2.37
N ALA A 175 12.74 -2.63 1.45
CA ALA A 175 11.29 -2.79 1.47
C ALA A 175 10.90 -3.67 2.68
N PRO A 176 9.80 -3.38 3.38
CA PRO A 176 9.28 -4.28 4.40
C PRO A 176 8.93 -5.64 3.81
N ASP A 177 9.25 -6.70 4.54
CA ASP A 177 8.83 -8.05 4.20
C ASP A 177 7.32 -8.20 4.43
N LEU A 178 6.62 -8.73 3.44
CA LEU A 178 5.18 -8.91 3.45
C LEU A 178 4.87 -10.39 3.40
N GLU A 179 4.66 -10.99 4.56
CA GLU A 179 4.07 -12.33 4.62
C GLU A 179 2.55 -12.22 4.47
N VAL A 180 1.95 -13.14 3.70
CA VAL A 180 0.49 -13.16 3.58
C VAL A 180 -0.10 -13.91 4.76
N GLU A 181 -0.77 -13.16 5.63
CA GLU A 181 -1.40 -13.67 6.85
C GLU A 181 -2.72 -14.38 6.60
N ARG A 182 -3.38 -14.14 5.46
CA ARG A 182 -4.70 -14.73 5.20
C ARG A 182 -4.60 -16.20 4.80
N SER A 183 -5.28 -17.07 5.54
CA SER A 183 -5.43 -18.48 5.23
C SER A 183 -6.17 -18.72 3.91
N ARG A 184 -5.84 -19.84 3.26
CA ARG A 184 -6.67 -20.38 2.17
C ARG A 184 -7.94 -20.99 2.71
N LEU A 185 -8.96 -21.05 1.86
CA LEU A 185 -10.22 -21.74 2.14
C LEU A 185 -10.16 -23.14 1.53
N THR A 186 -10.16 -24.20 2.33
CA THR A 186 -10.24 -25.57 1.81
C THR A 186 -11.65 -25.91 1.32
N LEU A 187 -11.79 -27.03 0.60
CA LEU A 187 -13.11 -27.47 0.12
C LEU A 187 -14.05 -27.84 1.28
N ASP A 188 -13.53 -28.49 2.32
CA ASP A 188 -14.32 -28.89 3.48
C ASP A 188 -14.74 -27.68 4.31
N GLN A 189 -13.83 -26.75 4.57
CA GLN A 189 -14.17 -25.46 5.17
C GLN A 189 -15.24 -24.73 4.35
N PHE A 190 -15.14 -24.73 3.02
CA PHE A 190 -16.18 -24.14 2.19
C PHE A 190 -17.55 -24.82 2.39
N ARG A 191 -17.60 -26.16 2.46
CA ARG A 191 -18.85 -26.90 2.68
C ARG A 191 -19.51 -26.52 4.01
N GLU A 192 -18.73 -26.40 5.08
CA GLU A 192 -19.21 -25.98 6.40
C GLU A 192 -19.78 -24.56 6.38
N ILE A 193 -19.04 -23.59 5.81
CA ILE A 193 -19.52 -22.20 5.67
C ILE A 193 -20.77 -22.14 4.78
N TYR A 194 -20.77 -22.92 3.70
CA TYR A 194 -21.86 -22.95 2.73
C TYR A 194 -23.15 -23.51 3.35
N ALA A 195 -23.05 -24.54 4.20
CA ALA A 195 -24.19 -25.07 4.96
C ALA A 195 -24.83 -23.99 5.85
N VAL A 196 -24.02 -23.20 6.57
CA VAL A 196 -24.53 -22.07 7.36
C VAL A 196 -25.14 -20.98 6.47
N ALA A 197 -24.51 -20.68 5.33
CA ALA A 197 -25.00 -19.65 4.41
C ALA A 197 -26.33 -20.02 3.71
N LEU A 198 -26.66 -21.30 3.61
CA LEU A 198 -27.95 -21.78 3.08
C LEU A 198 -29.12 -21.43 3.99
N GLU A 199 -28.87 -21.32 5.30
CA GLU A 199 -29.87 -20.97 6.32
C GLU A 199 -29.96 -19.44 6.59
N ASP A 200 -29.08 -18.62 6.01
CA ASP A 200 -29.15 -17.15 6.05
C ASP A 200 -30.16 -16.63 4.98
N VAL A 201 -30.01 -15.37 4.57
CA VAL A 201 -30.73 -14.80 3.43
C VAL A 201 -30.39 -15.54 2.14
N PRO A 202 -31.37 -15.86 1.27
CA PRO A 202 -31.17 -16.73 0.10
C PRO A 202 -29.98 -16.34 -0.79
N TRP A 203 -29.78 -15.04 -1.01
CA TRP A 203 -28.69 -14.53 -1.85
C TRP A 203 -27.28 -14.78 -1.26
N ALA A 204 -27.14 -15.06 0.04
CA ALA A 204 -25.84 -15.30 0.67
C ALA A 204 -25.16 -16.53 0.07
N ALA A 205 -25.84 -17.69 0.14
CA ALA A 205 -25.40 -18.92 -0.52
C ALA A 205 -25.22 -18.73 -2.04
N ARG A 206 -26.18 -18.08 -2.72
CA ARG A 206 -26.08 -17.83 -4.17
C ARG A 206 -24.83 -17.03 -4.53
N SER A 207 -24.45 -16.06 -3.71
CA SER A 207 -23.27 -15.23 -3.95
C SER A 207 -21.97 -16.03 -3.85
N MET A 208 -21.91 -17.02 -2.95
CA MET A 208 -20.77 -17.92 -2.81
C MET A 208 -20.67 -18.86 -4.02
N GLU A 209 -21.78 -19.46 -4.42
CA GLU A 209 -21.85 -20.33 -5.60
C GLU A 209 -21.43 -19.59 -6.88
N LEU A 210 -21.98 -18.40 -7.14
CA LEU A 210 -21.62 -17.60 -8.31
C LEU A 210 -20.14 -17.23 -8.28
N ALA A 211 -19.60 -16.80 -7.13
CA ALA A 211 -18.19 -16.47 -7.02
C ALA A 211 -17.28 -17.67 -7.27
N LEU A 212 -17.67 -18.86 -6.80
CA LEU A 212 -16.91 -20.09 -6.99
C LEU A 212 -16.97 -20.56 -8.46
N LEU A 213 -18.16 -20.66 -9.04
CA LEU A 213 -18.36 -21.19 -10.40
C LEU A 213 -17.85 -20.25 -11.50
N THR A 214 -17.94 -18.95 -11.28
CA THR A 214 -17.42 -17.98 -12.24
C THR A 214 -15.95 -17.66 -11.98
N ALA A 215 -15.43 -18.02 -10.81
CA ALA A 215 -14.15 -17.59 -10.27
C ALA A 215 -13.95 -16.06 -10.28
N GLN A 216 -15.00 -15.22 -10.35
CA GLN A 216 -14.86 -13.77 -10.48
C GLN A 216 -14.67 -13.04 -9.14
N ARG A 217 -14.19 -11.80 -9.20
CA ARG A 217 -14.02 -10.96 -8.00
C ARG A 217 -15.39 -10.51 -7.50
N ARG A 218 -15.54 -10.26 -6.20
CA ARG A 218 -16.80 -9.77 -5.62
C ARG A 218 -17.35 -8.52 -6.31
N GLU A 219 -16.47 -7.63 -6.79
CA GLU A 219 -16.84 -6.40 -7.53
C GLU A 219 -17.43 -6.69 -8.92
N ASP A 220 -17.12 -7.86 -9.47
CA ASP A 220 -17.59 -8.36 -10.76
C ASP A 220 -18.79 -9.31 -10.60
N VAL A 221 -18.90 -10.02 -9.46
CA VAL A 221 -20.02 -10.91 -9.10
C VAL A 221 -21.27 -10.13 -8.67
N ALA A 222 -21.12 -9.16 -7.75
CA ALA A 222 -22.26 -8.41 -7.21
C ALA A 222 -23.15 -7.75 -8.29
N PRO A 223 -22.60 -7.15 -9.37
CA PRO A 223 -23.42 -6.48 -10.39
C PRO A 223 -23.93 -7.40 -11.52
N MET A 224 -23.75 -8.73 -11.45
CA MET A 224 -24.18 -9.64 -12.53
C MET A 224 -25.70 -9.53 -12.77
N LEU A 225 -26.09 -9.39 -14.03
CA LEU A 225 -27.47 -9.29 -14.45
C LEU A 225 -27.91 -10.56 -15.16
N PHE A 226 -29.20 -10.90 -15.07
CA PHE A 226 -29.75 -11.99 -15.88
C PHE A 226 -29.60 -11.74 -17.38
N SER A 227 -29.60 -10.48 -17.82
CA SER A 227 -29.39 -10.07 -19.21
C SER A 227 -27.95 -10.24 -19.70
N ASP A 228 -27.00 -10.52 -18.81
CA ASP A 228 -25.62 -10.81 -19.17
C ASP A 228 -25.45 -12.25 -19.69
N VAL A 229 -26.50 -13.08 -19.59
CA VAL A 229 -26.53 -14.43 -20.16
C VAL A 229 -27.10 -14.39 -21.57
N LYS A 230 -26.31 -14.79 -22.57
CA LYS A 230 -26.69 -14.80 -23.99
C LYS A 230 -26.04 -15.98 -24.67
N ASP A 231 -26.78 -16.66 -25.55
CA ASP A 231 -26.27 -17.74 -26.41
C ASP A 231 -25.51 -18.85 -25.64
N GLY A 232 -25.93 -19.18 -24.41
CA GLY A 232 -25.28 -20.18 -23.57
C GLY A 232 -24.03 -19.69 -22.81
N PHE A 233 -23.75 -18.38 -22.78
CA PHE A 233 -22.62 -17.80 -22.06
C PHE A 233 -23.04 -16.68 -21.12
N LEU A 234 -22.40 -16.60 -19.96
CA LEU A 234 -22.39 -15.43 -19.08
C LEU A 234 -21.26 -14.48 -19.49
N PHE A 235 -21.61 -13.26 -19.87
CA PHE A 235 -20.66 -12.22 -20.26
C PHE A 235 -20.19 -11.41 -19.05
N VAL A 236 -18.89 -11.35 -18.82
CA VAL A 236 -18.30 -10.59 -17.70
C VAL A 236 -17.21 -9.65 -18.21
N THR A 237 -17.28 -8.38 -17.84
CA THR A 237 -16.16 -7.44 -18.02
C THR A 237 -15.57 -7.12 -16.66
N GLN A 238 -14.35 -7.60 -16.40
CA GLN A 238 -13.69 -7.41 -15.12
C GLN A 238 -13.35 -5.93 -14.90
N ARG A 239 -13.87 -5.34 -13.82
CA ARG A 239 -13.66 -3.91 -13.49
C ARG A 239 -12.21 -3.56 -13.24
N LYS A 240 -11.44 -4.48 -12.63
CA LYS A 240 -10.04 -4.23 -12.24
C LYS A 240 -9.08 -4.23 -13.43
N THR A 241 -9.30 -5.10 -14.41
CA THR A 241 -8.33 -5.39 -15.48
C THR A 241 -8.86 -5.07 -16.88
N GLY A 242 -10.17 -4.86 -17.03
CA GLY A 242 -10.84 -4.68 -18.32
C GLY A 242 -10.98 -5.96 -19.16
N VAL A 243 -10.57 -7.11 -18.64
CA VAL A 243 -10.67 -8.40 -19.35
C VAL A 243 -12.14 -8.75 -19.55
N LYS A 244 -12.49 -9.10 -20.79
CA LYS A 244 -13.83 -9.54 -21.18
C LYS A 244 -13.84 -11.05 -21.31
N LEU A 245 -14.75 -11.71 -20.62
CA LEU A 245 -14.91 -13.15 -20.59
C LEU A 245 -16.31 -13.52 -21.08
N ARG A 246 -16.38 -14.62 -21.83
CA ARG A 246 -17.61 -15.38 -22.09
C ARG A 246 -17.48 -16.70 -21.35
N ILE A 247 -18.20 -16.86 -20.25
CA ILE A 247 -18.14 -18.06 -19.41
C ILE A 247 -19.28 -18.98 -19.83
N PRO A 248 -19.03 -20.21 -20.33
CA PRO A 248 -20.11 -21.13 -20.66
C PRO A 248 -20.98 -21.40 -19.44
N VAL A 249 -22.32 -21.34 -19.57
CA VAL A 249 -23.21 -21.62 -18.42
C VAL A 249 -23.16 -23.08 -17.97
N GLY A 250 -22.67 -23.98 -18.83
CA GLY A 250 -22.45 -25.40 -18.50
C GLY A 250 -21.21 -25.67 -17.61
N VAL A 251 -20.45 -24.64 -17.22
CA VAL A 251 -19.33 -24.80 -16.27
C VAL A 251 -19.85 -25.36 -14.95
N ARG A 252 -19.13 -26.35 -14.41
CA ARG A 252 -19.51 -27.07 -13.19
C ARG A 252 -18.30 -27.35 -12.29
N ILE A 253 -18.58 -27.58 -11.01
CA ILE A 253 -17.59 -28.06 -10.04
C ILE A 253 -18.13 -29.38 -9.48
N ASP A 254 -17.52 -30.49 -9.91
CA ASP A 254 -18.05 -31.84 -9.67
C ASP A 254 -18.04 -32.21 -8.20
N ALA A 255 -16.98 -31.84 -7.49
CA ALA A 255 -16.82 -32.10 -6.07
C ALA A 255 -17.91 -31.46 -5.18
N LEU A 256 -18.69 -30.52 -5.73
CA LEU A 256 -19.81 -29.86 -5.06
C LEU A 256 -21.16 -30.14 -5.72
N GLY A 257 -21.20 -30.85 -6.85
CA GLY A 257 -22.43 -31.04 -7.61
C GLY A 257 -23.07 -29.73 -8.09
N LEU A 258 -22.27 -28.69 -8.32
CA LEU A 258 -22.75 -27.36 -8.69
C LEU A 258 -22.53 -27.09 -10.19
N SER A 259 -23.55 -26.57 -10.88
CA SER A 259 -23.45 -26.03 -12.24
C SER A 259 -23.81 -24.54 -12.26
N LEU A 260 -23.16 -23.77 -13.13
CA LEU A 260 -23.43 -22.33 -13.27
C LEU A 260 -24.85 -22.07 -13.77
N GLU A 261 -25.35 -22.89 -14.70
CA GLU A 261 -26.71 -22.81 -15.20
C GLU A 261 -27.76 -22.99 -14.08
N ASP A 262 -27.61 -24.01 -13.23
CA ASP A 262 -28.56 -24.27 -12.15
C ASP A 262 -28.50 -23.20 -11.06
N VAL A 263 -27.30 -22.66 -10.79
CA VAL A 263 -27.15 -21.54 -9.84
C VAL A 263 -27.83 -20.28 -10.39
N ILE A 264 -27.65 -19.95 -11.68
CA ILE A 264 -28.33 -18.81 -12.30
C ILE A 264 -29.85 -18.98 -12.22
N LYS A 265 -30.37 -20.19 -12.46
CA LYS A 265 -31.80 -20.49 -12.29
C LYS A 265 -32.24 -20.29 -10.83
N ARG A 266 -31.47 -20.79 -9.86
CA ARG A 266 -31.75 -20.64 -8.42
C ARG A 266 -31.60 -19.21 -7.90
N CYS A 267 -30.93 -18.32 -8.63
CA CYS A 267 -30.92 -16.89 -8.32
C CYS A 267 -32.24 -16.19 -8.66
N ARG A 268 -33.12 -16.82 -9.48
CA ARG A 268 -34.48 -16.33 -9.70
C ARG A 268 -35.37 -16.81 -8.57
N ASP A 269 -36.02 -15.87 -7.90
CA ASP A 269 -37.01 -16.15 -6.88
C ASP A 269 -38.31 -15.37 -7.17
N ALA A 270 -39.21 -15.28 -6.19
CA ALA A 270 -40.50 -14.59 -6.34
C ALA A 270 -40.37 -13.06 -6.53
N VAL A 271 -39.20 -12.48 -6.32
CA VAL A 271 -38.93 -11.04 -6.41
C VAL A 271 -38.40 -10.72 -7.80
N ILE A 272 -39.09 -9.83 -8.52
CA ILE A 272 -38.67 -9.40 -9.85
C ILE A 272 -37.42 -8.52 -9.72
N SER A 273 -36.31 -8.96 -10.33
CA SER A 273 -35.06 -8.22 -10.36
C SER A 273 -34.34 -8.37 -11.71
N LYS A 274 -33.58 -7.34 -12.07
CA LYS A 274 -32.59 -7.42 -13.17
C LYS A 274 -31.30 -8.13 -12.72
N SER A 275 -30.97 -8.03 -11.44
CA SER A 275 -29.73 -8.53 -10.85
C SER A 275 -29.88 -9.95 -10.35
N MET A 276 -28.87 -10.79 -10.61
CA MET A 276 -28.85 -12.16 -10.08
C MET A 276 -28.81 -12.15 -8.56
N LEU A 277 -28.04 -11.24 -7.97
CA LEU A 277 -27.97 -11.03 -6.53
C LEU A 277 -28.73 -9.76 -6.16
N HIS A 278 -29.82 -9.91 -5.42
CA HIS A 278 -30.71 -8.80 -5.07
C HIS A 278 -31.31 -8.98 -3.67
N HIS A 279 -31.85 -7.89 -3.13
CA HIS A 279 -32.57 -7.91 -1.88
C HIS A 279 -33.91 -8.65 -2.04
N VAL A 280 -34.17 -9.66 -1.21
CA VAL A 280 -35.47 -10.38 -1.19
C VAL A 280 -36.50 -9.73 -0.26
N ARG A 281 -36.02 -8.92 0.69
CA ARG A 281 -36.82 -8.18 1.67
C ARG A 281 -36.28 -6.76 1.76
N ARG A 282 -37.10 -5.84 2.29
CA ARG A 282 -36.66 -4.46 2.53
C ARG A 282 -35.48 -4.44 3.50
N HIS A 283 -34.45 -3.66 3.19
CA HIS A 283 -33.27 -3.50 4.04
C HIS A 283 -32.81 -2.04 4.03
N GLY A 284 -33.10 -1.32 5.12
CA GLY A 284 -32.92 0.14 5.17
C GLY A 284 -33.74 0.83 4.07
N HIS A 285 -33.07 1.61 3.21
CA HIS A 285 -33.70 2.28 2.08
C HIS A 285 -33.84 1.40 0.81
N ARG A 286 -33.28 0.19 0.80
CA ARG A 286 -33.36 -0.75 -0.33
C ARG A 286 -34.68 -1.51 -0.33
N LYS A 287 -35.30 -1.61 -1.49
CA LYS A 287 -36.54 -2.38 -1.72
C LYS A 287 -36.23 -3.80 -2.21
N PRO A 288 -37.17 -4.74 -2.07
CA PRO A 288 -37.05 -6.02 -2.77
C PRO A 288 -36.80 -5.82 -4.27
N GLY A 289 -35.83 -6.55 -4.82
CA GLY A 289 -35.40 -6.47 -6.20
C GLY A 289 -34.21 -5.52 -6.43
N ASP A 290 -33.89 -4.64 -5.48
CA ASP A 290 -32.71 -3.80 -5.58
C ASP A 290 -31.41 -4.63 -5.54
N ALA A 291 -30.43 -4.23 -6.35
CA ALA A 291 -29.11 -4.85 -6.39
C ALA A 291 -28.37 -4.75 -5.04
N LEU A 292 -27.56 -5.76 -4.74
CA LEU A 292 -26.72 -5.77 -3.54
C LEU A 292 -25.48 -4.88 -3.69
N GLU A 293 -25.06 -4.30 -2.56
CA GLU A 293 -23.74 -3.66 -2.47
C GLU A 293 -22.64 -4.74 -2.35
N VAL A 294 -21.48 -4.47 -2.95
CA VAL A 294 -20.32 -5.39 -2.94
C VAL A 294 -19.95 -5.84 -1.52
N ASN A 295 -20.02 -4.93 -0.54
CA ASN A 295 -19.68 -5.24 0.84
C ASN A 295 -20.70 -6.18 1.52
N SER A 296 -21.94 -6.27 1.04
CA SER A 296 -22.94 -7.19 1.57
C SER A 296 -22.51 -8.65 1.40
N LEU A 297 -21.90 -9.00 0.26
CA LEU A 297 -21.38 -10.34 -0.03
C LEU A 297 -20.28 -10.72 0.98
N THR A 298 -19.31 -9.82 1.20
CA THR A 298 -18.21 -10.07 2.14
C THR A 298 -18.69 -10.17 3.58
N ARG A 299 -19.67 -9.35 3.98
CA ARG A 299 -20.26 -9.42 5.33
C ARG A 299 -21.06 -10.71 5.53
N ALA A 300 -21.85 -11.13 4.56
CA ALA A 300 -22.61 -12.38 4.64
C ALA A 300 -21.68 -13.59 4.76
N PHE A 301 -20.64 -13.66 3.93
CA PHE A 301 -19.64 -14.71 4.05
C PHE A 301 -18.91 -14.69 5.39
N ALA A 302 -18.51 -13.52 5.90
CA ALA A 302 -17.86 -13.42 7.20
C ALA A 302 -18.79 -13.90 8.33
N ARG A 303 -20.07 -13.52 8.33
CA ARG A 303 -21.04 -14.04 9.31
C ARG A 303 -21.20 -15.55 9.23
N ALA A 304 -21.37 -16.11 8.04
CA ALA A 304 -21.51 -17.55 7.86
C ALA A 304 -20.23 -18.29 8.29
N ARG A 305 -19.06 -17.73 7.99
CA ARG A 305 -17.76 -18.25 8.40
C ARG A 305 -17.59 -18.25 9.92
N ASP A 306 -17.91 -17.14 10.56
CA ASP A 306 -17.75 -17.01 12.00
C ASP A 306 -18.73 -17.91 12.75
N ALA A 307 -19.94 -18.11 12.21
CA ALA A 307 -20.94 -19.04 12.75
C ALA A 307 -20.65 -20.53 12.45
N ALA A 308 -19.78 -20.84 11.48
CA ALA A 308 -19.32 -22.20 11.23
C ALA A 308 -18.24 -22.65 12.22
N GLU A 309 -17.71 -21.75 13.06
CA GLU A 309 -16.74 -22.05 14.14
C GLU A 309 -15.48 -22.83 13.68
N ILE A 310 -15.07 -22.61 12.43
CA ILE A 310 -13.90 -23.26 11.81
C ILE A 310 -12.60 -22.80 12.47
N ALA A 311 -11.73 -23.75 12.78
CA ALA A 311 -10.35 -23.49 13.20
C ALA A 311 -9.47 -23.06 12.02
N TRP A 312 -8.68 -22.00 12.22
CA TRP A 312 -7.71 -21.49 11.26
C TRP A 312 -6.29 -21.75 11.75
N GLU A 313 -5.34 -21.77 10.83
CA GLU A 313 -3.91 -21.88 11.16
C GLU A 313 -3.47 -20.83 12.19
N GLU A 314 -2.62 -21.24 13.14
CA GLU A 314 -2.15 -20.34 14.20
C GLU A 314 -1.41 -19.13 13.61
N GLY A 315 -1.74 -17.94 14.11
CA GLY A 315 -1.16 -16.68 13.63
C GLY A 315 -1.66 -16.22 12.25
N LYS A 316 -2.55 -16.97 11.60
CA LYS A 316 -3.17 -16.58 10.33
C LYS A 316 -4.55 -15.96 10.54
N MET A 317 -4.90 -15.07 9.62
CA MET A 317 -6.21 -14.44 9.55
C MET A 317 -7.20 -15.34 8.80
N PRO A 318 -8.46 -15.46 9.26
CA PRO A 318 -9.47 -16.29 8.61
C PRO A 318 -9.66 -15.98 7.13
N ALA A 319 -10.04 -16.99 6.34
CA ALA A 319 -10.33 -16.80 4.92
C ALA A 319 -11.46 -15.77 4.73
N THR A 320 -11.44 -15.11 3.58
CA THR A 320 -12.44 -14.09 3.20
C THR A 320 -13.17 -14.52 1.95
N PHE A 321 -14.24 -13.81 1.57
CA PHE A 321 -14.97 -14.06 0.32
C PHE A 321 -14.03 -14.15 -0.90
N HIS A 322 -12.92 -13.41 -0.92
CA HIS A 322 -11.95 -13.46 -2.02
C HIS A 322 -11.25 -14.83 -2.16
N GLU A 323 -11.18 -15.64 -1.11
CA GLU A 323 -10.58 -16.97 -1.18
C GLU A 323 -11.44 -17.97 -1.94
N LEU A 324 -12.73 -17.70 -2.17
CA LEU A 324 -13.57 -18.47 -3.11
C LEU A 324 -12.95 -18.50 -4.51
N ARG A 325 -12.33 -17.40 -4.95
CA ARG A 325 -11.65 -17.35 -6.24
C ARG A 325 -10.38 -18.20 -6.28
N SER A 326 -9.66 -18.34 -5.16
CA SER A 326 -8.50 -19.23 -5.05
C SER A 326 -8.92 -20.70 -4.97
N LEU A 327 -9.99 -21.00 -4.22
CA LEU A 327 -10.58 -22.33 -4.19
C LEU A 327 -11.06 -22.76 -5.57
N ALA A 328 -11.79 -21.90 -6.28
CA ALA A 328 -12.21 -22.14 -7.67
C ALA A 328 -11.01 -22.44 -8.59
N ALA A 329 -9.93 -21.67 -8.48
CA ALA A 329 -8.73 -21.87 -9.29
C ALA A 329 -8.11 -23.27 -9.06
N ARG A 330 -8.05 -23.73 -7.81
CA ARG A 330 -7.52 -25.07 -7.46
C ARG A 330 -8.44 -26.17 -7.99
N LEU A 331 -9.74 -26.10 -7.69
CA LEU A 331 -10.73 -27.08 -8.14
C LEU A 331 -10.77 -27.18 -9.67
N TYR A 332 -10.74 -26.05 -10.38
CA TYR A 332 -10.71 -26.05 -11.84
C TYR A 332 -9.39 -26.52 -12.43
N THR A 333 -8.26 -26.29 -11.74
CA THR A 333 -6.98 -26.85 -12.18
C THR A 333 -7.03 -28.37 -12.12
N GLU A 334 -7.61 -28.94 -11.06
CA GLU A 334 -7.76 -30.37 -10.91
C GLU A 334 -8.77 -30.96 -11.91
N GLN A 335 -9.92 -30.31 -12.11
CA GLN A 335 -11.00 -30.85 -12.93
C GLN A 335 -10.82 -30.63 -14.44
N TYR A 336 -10.34 -29.44 -14.85
CA TYR A 336 -10.26 -29.04 -16.28
C TYR A 336 -8.84 -28.67 -16.74
N GLY A 337 -7.86 -28.73 -15.83
CA GLY A 337 -6.50 -28.35 -16.13
C GLY A 337 -6.18 -26.87 -15.93
N PRO A 338 -4.88 -26.52 -15.94
CA PRO A 338 -4.38 -25.20 -15.57
C PRO A 338 -4.79 -24.09 -16.55
N ASP A 339 -4.92 -24.41 -17.84
CA ASP A 339 -5.28 -23.44 -18.86
C ASP A 339 -6.72 -22.96 -18.71
N PHE A 340 -7.64 -23.87 -18.39
CA PHE A 340 -9.02 -23.51 -18.07
C PHE A 340 -9.07 -22.60 -16.84
N ALA A 341 -8.37 -22.97 -15.76
CA ALA A 341 -8.30 -22.16 -14.54
C ALA A 341 -7.74 -20.75 -14.81
N GLN A 342 -6.69 -20.64 -15.63
CA GLN A 342 -6.14 -19.35 -16.04
C GLN A 342 -7.14 -18.52 -16.85
N ALA A 343 -7.82 -19.14 -17.82
CA ALA A 343 -8.78 -18.49 -18.70
C ALA A 343 -10.00 -17.96 -17.93
N ILE A 344 -10.60 -18.78 -17.06
CA ILE A 344 -11.78 -18.38 -16.29
C ILE A 344 -11.47 -17.27 -15.28
N LEU A 345 -10.26 -17.27 -14.70
CA LEU A 345 -9.77 -16.16 -13.87
C LEU A 345 -9.56 -14.87 -14.71
N GLY A 346 -9.44 -14.95 -16.02
CA GLY A 346 -9.07 -13.82 -16.88
C GLY A 346 -7.64 -13.34 -16.64
N HIS A 347 -6.73 -14.25 -16.30
CA HIS A 347 -5.32 -13.94 -16.11
C HIS A 347 -4.55 -14.07 -17.43
N LYS A 348 -3.79 -13.03 -17.80
CA LYS A 348 -2.92 -13.07 -18.98
C LYS A 348 -1.66 -13.90 -18.79
N SER A 349 -1.14 -13.96 -17.55
CA SER A 349 0.10 -14.65 -17.21
C SER A 349 -0.17 -15.86 -16.32
N ALA A 350 0.49 -16.97 -16.63
CA ALA A 350 0.49 -18.19 -15.80
C ALA A 350 1.02 -17.93 -14.38
N SER A 351 1.97 -16.99 -14.20
CA SER A 351 2.49 -16.63 -12.88
C SER A 351 1.41 -16.09 -11.95
N MET A 352 0.44 -15.34 -12.49
CA MET A 352 -0.69 -14.84 -11.70
C MET A 352 -1.62 -15.98 -11.30
N THR A 353 -1.82 -16.98 -12.15
CA THR A 353 -2.64 -18.16 -11.84
C THR A 353 -1.94 -19.07 -10.82
N ALA A 354 -0.62 -19.25 -10.92
CA ALA A 354 0.17 -20.00 -9.95
C ALA A 354 -0.05 -19.49 -8.51
N MET A 355 -0.05 -18.16 -8.30
CA MET A 355 -0.35 -17.56 -6.99
C MET A 355 -1.75 -17.87 -6.46
N TYR A 356 -2.73 -18.19 -7.29
CA TYR A 356 -4.08 -18.57 -6.85
C TYR A 356 -4.22 -20.08 -6.61
N ARG A 357 -3.35 -20.90 -7.22
CA ARG A 357 -3.30 -22.35 -7.02
C ARG A 357 -2.50 -22.75 -5.79
N ASP A 358 -1.59 -21.88 -5.34
CA ASP A 358 -0.79 -22.09 -4.14
C ASP A 358 -1.66 -22.21 -2.88
N VAL A 359 -1.59 -23.39 -2.24
CA VAL A 359 -2.28 -23.75 -1.00
C VAL A 359 -1.68 -23.09 0.24
N ARG A 360 -0.48 -22.51 0.15
CA ARG A 360 0.21 -21.78 1.24
C ARG A 360 0.31 -22.57 2.55
N GLY A 361 0.49 -23.89 2.45
CA GLY A 361 0.58 -24.78 3.61
C GLY A 361 -0.77 -25.20 4.22
N ALA A 362 -1.90 -24.72 3.69
CA ALA A 362 -3.22 -25.10 4.20
C ALA A 362 -3.57 -26.59 3.95
N GLU A 363 -2.97 -27.20 2.93
CA GLU A 363 -3.19 -28.60 2.56
C GLU A 363 -1.87 -29.25 2.15
N TRP A 364 -1.74 -30.56 2.38
CA TRP A 364 -0.65 -31.36 1.85
C TRP A 364 -0.78 -31.49 0.33
N VAL A 365 0.33 -31.34 -0.40
CA VAL A 365 0.35 -31.54 -1.85
C VAL A 365 0.58 -33.03 -2.12
N GLU A 366 -0.46 -33.70 -2.62
CA GLU A 366 -0.35 -35.09 -3.07
C GLU A 366 0.44 -35.18 -4.39
N VAL A 367 1.46 -36.04 -4.43
CA VAL A 367 2.21 -36.34 -5.64
C VAL A 367 1.49 -37.46 -6.39
N LYS A 368 0.70 -37.09 -7.42
CA LYS A 368 -0.02 -38.07 -8.26
C LYS A 368 0.97 -38.79 -9.18
N LEU A 369 0.93 -40.11 -9.20
CA LEU A 369 1.61 -40.92 -10.22
C LEU A 369 0.85 -40.75 -11.55
N ALA A 370 1.57 -40.59 -12.65
CA ALA A 370 0.95 -40.55 -13.97
C ALA A 370 0.27 -41.90 -14.23
N GLY A 371 -1.06 -41.87 -14.38
CA GLY A 371 -1.87 -43.04 -14.75
C GLY A 371 -1.84 -43.32 -16.24
#